data_AF-A0A5W8URP4-F1
#
_entry.id   AF-A0A5W8URP4-F1
#
_cell.length_a   1.000
_cell.length_b   1.000
_cell.length_c   1.000
_cell.angle_alpha   90.00
_cell.angle_beta   90.00
_cell.angle_gamma   90.00
#
_symmetry.space_group_name_H-M   'P 1'
#
loop_
_entity.id
_entity.type
_entity.pdbx_description
1 polymer ?
#
loop_
_entity_poly.entity_id
_entity_poly.type
_entity_poly.pdbx_seq_one_letter_code
_entity_poly.pdbx_strand_id
1 'polypeptide(L)'
;LKGAISFDNLSGASASRRKGDKRILYASETSARAVGGQITLHAFDAGKLAEGMPIRYLGIDIGQIQTLELITARNEVQAKAVLYPEYVQTFARAGTRFSVITPQISAAGVEHLDTILQPYINVEPGRGAARRDFELQEATITDSRYLDGLSIVVEAPEAGSLNIGTPVLFRGIEVGTVTGMSLGSLSDRVMITLRISKRYQYLVRNNSVFWLASGYSLDFGLTGGVVKTGTFNQFIRGGIAFATPPGTPLAPKAQAGKHFLLQESEPKEWREWGTALPR
;
A
#
# COMPACT_ATOMS: atom_id res chain seq x y z
N LEU A 1 39.89 -28.29 5.01
CA LEU A 1 38.93 -27.27 5.50
C LEU A 1 37.87 -28.00 6.32
N LYS A 2 37.82 -27.84 7.65
CA LYS A 2 37.00 -28.67 8.57
C LYS A 2 35.62 -28.09 8.92
N GLY A 3 35.26 -26.91 8.41
CA GLY A 3 34.04 -26.19 8.81
C GLY A 3 34.11 -25.66 10.25
N ALA A 4 33.16 -24.78 10.62
CA ALA A 4 33.03 -24.23 11.96
C ALA A 4 31.55 -24.06 12.32
N ILE A 5 31.24 -24.07 13.62
CA ILE A 5 29.90 -23.78 14.16
C ILE A 5 30.03 -22.50 14.98
N SER A 6 29.10 -21.57 14.78
CA SER A 6 28.97 -20.34 15.57
C SER A 6 27.69 -20.38 16.39
N PHE A 7 27.66 -19.64 17.50
CA PHE A 7 26.46 -19.46 18.33
C PHE A 7 26.45 -18.06 18.93
N ASP A 8 25.25 -17.59 19.30
CA ASP A 8 25.04 -16.28 19.91
C ASP A 8 23.84 -16.35 20.88
N ASN A 9 23.75 -15.40 21.81
CA ASN A 9 22.66 -15.28 22.77
C ASN A 9 21.64 -14.24 22.29
N LEU A 10 20.50 -14.71 21.80
CA LEU A 10 19.44 -13.86 21.24
C LEU A 10 18.26 -13.72 22.21
N SER A 11 17.75 -12.50 22.36
CA SER A 11 16.50 -12.24 23.07
C SER A 11 15.34 -12.97 22.37
N GLY A 12 14.54 -13.72 23.13
CA GLY A 12 13.42 -14.51 22.58
C GLY A 12 13.79 -15.89 22.03
N ALA A 13 15.08 -16.27 21.98
CA ALA A 13 15.50 -17.61 21.53
C ALA A 13 15.02 -18.76 22.43
N SER A 14 14.57 -18.45 23.65
CA SER A 14 13.95 -19.43 24.56
C SER A 14 12.61 -19.96 24.03
N ALA A 15 11.90 -19.18 23.20
CA ALA A 15 10.64 -19.56 22.56
C ALA A 15 10.84 -20.37 21.26
N SER A 16 12.07 -20.50 20.77
CA SER A 16 12.37 -21.25 19.55
C SER A 16 12.10 -22.75 19.70
N ARG A 17 11.77 -23.42 18.59
CA ARG A 17 11.51 -24.87 18.56
C ARG A 17 12.69 -25.64 19.18
N ARG A 18 12.40 -26.36 20.27
CA ARG A 18 13.27 -27.40 20.80
C ARG A 18 12.80 -28.75 20.27
N LYS A 19 13.73 -29.66 19.99
CA LYS A 19 13.40 -31.06 19.69
C LYS A 19 13.67 -31.88 20.94
N GLY A 20 12.68 -31.99 21.81
CA GLY A 20 12.86 -32.46 23.19
C GLY A 20 13.72 -31.47 24.00
N ASP A 21 14.74 -31.98 24.68
CA ASP A 21 15.66 -31.15 25.49
C ASP A 21 16.82 -30.52 24.71
N LYS A 22 16.90 -30.77 23.39
CA LYS A 22 18.03 -30.38 22.55
C LYS A 22 17.73 -29.14 21.69
N ARG A 23 18.76 -28.31 21.51
CA ARG A 23 18.75 -27.17 20.57
C ARG A 23 18.98 -27.67 19.14
N ILE A 24 18.40 -26.97 18.17
CA ILE A 24 18.56 -27.25 16.74
C ILE A 24 19.82 -26.55 16.24
N LEU A 25 20.66 -27.27 15.50
CA LEU A 25 21.71 -26.66 14.70
C LEU A 25 21.10 -26.21 13.37
N TYR A 26 21.07 -24.90 13.15
CA TYR A 26 20.51 -24.31 11.94
C TYR A 26 21.55 -24.34 10.80
N ALA A 27 21.06 -24.43 9.56
CA ALA A 27 21.91 -24.47 8.37
C ALA A 27 22.56 -23.11 8.03
N SER A 28 22.03 -22.00 8.57
CA SER A 28 22.55 -20.65 8.38
C SER A 28 22.34 -19.78 9.63
N GLU A 29 23.12 -18.71 9.74
CA GLU A 29 22.94 -17.68 10.78
C GLU A 29 21.55 -17.05 10.68
N THR A 30 21.09 -16.73 9.46
CA THR A 30 19.78 -16.15 9.20
C THR A 30 18.63 -17.02 9.72
N SER A 31 18.71 -18.35 9.52
CA SER A 31 17.75 -19.29 10.07
C SER A 31 17.82 -19.40 11.60
N ALA A 32 19.02 -19.25 12.19
CA ALA A 32 19.19 -19.23 13.65
C ALA A 32 18.65 -17.95 14.29
N ARG A 33 18.75 -16.80 13.59
CA ARG A 33 18.20 -15.50 14.02
C ARG A 33 16.69 -15.36 13.80
N ALA A 34 16.06 -16.34 13.15
CA ALA A 34 14.62 -16.44 12.91
C ALA A 34 13.80 -16.72 14.19
N VAL A 35 14.17 -16.08 15.30
CA VAL A 35 13.53 -16.17 16.61
C VAL A 35 12.52 -15.04 16.72
N GLY A 36 11.30 -15.32 17.18
CA GLY A 36 10.27 -14.29 17.30
C GLY A 36 8.85 -14.79 17.10
N GLY A 37 7.94 -13.87 16.80
CA GLY A 37 6.52 -14.18 16.65
C GLY A 37 6.24 -14.80 15.29
N GLN A 38 5.74 -16.04 15.28
CA GLN A 38 5.34 -16.71 14.05
C GLN A 38 4.03 -16.11 13.51
N ILE A 39 3.97 -15.91 12.20
CA ILE A 39 2.75 -15.56 11.45
C ILE A 39 2.59 -16.52 10.27
N THR A 40 1.37 -16.61 9.74
CA THR A 40 1.03 -17.37 8.53
C THR A 40 0.60 -16.40 7.45
N LEU A 41 1.24 -16.47 6.29
CA LEU A 41 0.81 -15.76 5.09
C LEU A 41 0.16 -16.75 4.13
N HIS A 42 -1.09 -16.52 3.78
CA HIS A 42 -1.85 -17.29 2.80
C HIS A 42 -1.65 -16.64 1.43
N ALA A 43 -1.17 -17.41 0.45
CA ALA A 43 -0.93 -16.94 -0.91
C ALA A 43 -1.62 -17.85 -1.92
N PHE A 44 -2.13 -17.27 -3.01
CA PHE A 44 -2.69 -18.02 -4.13
C PHE A 44 -1.61 -18.59 -5.05
N ASP A 45 -0.45 -17.96 -5.09
CA ASP A 45 0.72 -18.39 -5.85
C ASP A 45 2.00 -18.19 -5.02
N ALA A 46 2.96 -19.10 -5.18
CA ALA A 46 4.26 -19.04 -4.52
C ALA A 46 5.43 -18.83 -5.48
N GLY A 47 5.18 -18.62 -6.78
CA GLY A 47 6.25 -18.39 -7.77
C GLY A 47 7.13 -17.18 -7.46
N LYS A 48 6.63 -16.23 -6.66
CA LYS A 48 7.37 -15.04 -6.19
C LYS A 48 7.95 -15.18 -4.78
N LEU A 49 7.75 -16.32 -4.12
CA LEU A 49 8.13 -16.55 -2.72
C LEU A 49 9.30 -17.54 -2.63
N ALA A 50 10.13 -17.36 -1.60
CA ALA A 50 11.21 -18.29 -1.29
C ALA A 50 11.40 -18.42 0.23
N GLU A 51 11.89 -19.57 0.69
CA GLU A 51 12.34 -19.73 2.07
C GLU A 51 13.51 -18.80 2.35
N GLY A 52 13.51 -18.15 3.53
CA GLY A 52 14.49 -17.13 3.90
C GLY A 52 14.25 -15.75 3.28
N MET A 53 13.22 -15.57 2.43
CA MET A 53 12.88 -14.27 1.86
C MET A 53 12.59 -13.24 2.95
N PRO A 54 13.24 -12.06 2.94
CA PRO A 54 13.09 -11.07 3.98
C PRO A 54 11.74 -10.36 3.92
N ILE A 55 11.19 -10.04 5.09
CA ILE A 55 10.04 -9.16 5.27
C ILE A 55 10.59 -7.80 5.72
N ARG A 56 10.30 -6.76 4.95
CA ARG A 56 10.82 -5.41 5.15
C ARG A 56 9.73 -4.40 5.43
N TYR A 57 10.02 -3.49 6.36
CA TYR A 57 9.28 -2.26 6.56
C TYR A 57 10.20 -1.08 6.30
N LEU A 58 9.84 -0.20 5.36
CA LEU A 58 10.66 0.96 4.98
C LEU A 58 12.13 0.60 4.66
N GLY A 59 12.32 -0.57 4.05
CA GLY A 59 13.65 -1.09 3.68
C GLY A 59 14.42 -1.79 4.80
N ILE A 60 13.91 -1.81 6.04
CA ILE A 60 14.54 -2.49 7.18
C ILE A 60 13.95 -3.90 7.34
N ASP A 61 14.81 -4.90 7.48
CA ASP A 61 14.40 -6.29 7.74
C ASP A 61 13.76 -6.41 9.13
N ILE A 62 12.51 -6.88 9.15
CA ILE A 62 11.73 -7.07 10.39
C ILE A 62 11.33 -8.54 10.61
N GLY A 63 11.70 -9.42 9.68
CA GLY A 63 11.31 -10.81 9.68
C GLY A 63 11.68 -11.50 8.38
N GLN A 64 11.25 -12.75 8.23
CA GLN A 64 11.51 -13.54 7.03
C GLN A 64 10.57 -14.74 6.91
N ILE A 65 10.40 -15.26 5.69
CA ILE A 65 9.75 -16.55 5.44
C ILE A 65 10.63 -17.67 6.00
N GLN A 66 10.01 -18.62 6.69
CA GLN A 66 10.65 -19.84 7.17
C GLN A 66 10.39 -21.01 6.24
N THR A 67 9.12 -21.30 5.93
CA THR A 67 8.73 -22.47 5.12
C THR A 67 7.57 -22.16 4.19
N LEU A 68 7.48 -22.90 3.09
CA LEU A 68 6.37 -22.86 2.14
C LEU A 68 5.68 -24.23 2.08
N GLU A 69 4.37 -24.27 2.31
CA GLU A 69 3.58 -25.50 2.33
C GLU A 69 2.41 -25.38 1.34
N LEU A 70 2.35 -26.25 0.34
CA LEU A 70 1.21 -26.34 -0.58
C LEU A 70 0.05 -27.07 0.11
N ILE A 71 -1.10 -26.41 0.21
CA ILE A 71 -2.32 -26.97 0.80
C ILE A 71 -3.31 -27.27 -0.33
N THR A 72 -3.28 -28.51 -0.82
CA THR A 72 -4.11 -28.95 -1.96
C THR A 72 -5.60 -28.95 -1.66
N ALA A 73 -6.02 -29.13 -0.39
CA ALA A 73 -7.42 -29.10 0.00
C ALA A 73 -8.07 -27.70 -0.15
N ARG A 74 -7.27 -26.64 -0.18
CA ARG A 74 -7.72 -25.23 -0.27
C ARG A 74 -7.18 -24.50 -1.49
N ASN A 75 -6.37 -25.18 -2.33
CA ASN A 75 -5.67 -24.58 -3.47
C ASN A 75 -4.90 -23.30 -3.09
N GLU A 76 -4.18 -23.34 -1.96
CA GLU A 76 -3.37 -22.22 -1.48
C GLU A 76 -1.96 -22.68 -1.10
N VAL A 77 -1.03 -21.73 -1.02
CA VAL A 77 0.26 -21.92 -0.37
C VAL A 77 0.26 -21.19 0.96
N GLN A 78 0.61 -21.90 2.03
CA GLN A 78 0.86 -21.32 3.34
C GLN A 78 2.35 -21.05 3.52
N ALA A 79 2.72 -19.78 3.57
CA ALA A 79 4.05 -19.34 3.91
C ALA A 79 4.12 -19.03 5.40
N LYS A 80 4.78 -19.90 6.17
CA LYS A 80 5.05 -19.62 7.59
C LYS A 80 6.22 -18.67 7.66
N ALA A 81 6.03 -17.55 8.34
CA ALA A 81 7.04 -16.52 8.51
C ALA A 81 7.26 -16.21 9.99
N VAL A 82 8.39 -15.57 10.29
CA VAL A 82 8.69 -15.07 11.63
C VAL A 82 8.96 -13.58 11.54
N LEU A 83 8.40 -12.83 12.51
CA LEU A 83 8.75 -11.44 12.77
C LEU A 83 9.70 -11.40 13.96
N TYR A 84 10.75 -10.58 13.89
CA TYR A 84 11.69 -10.42 15.01
C TYR A 84 10.97 -9.85 16.24
N PRO A 85 11.39 -10.24 17.47
CA PRO A 85 10.63 -10.01 18.71
C PRO A 85 10.18 -8.56 18.92
N GLU A 86 11.04 -7.60 18.58
CA GLU A 86 10.81 -6.16 18.69
C GLU A 86 9.70 -5.63 17.76
N TYR A 87 9.41 -6.33 16.66
CA TYR A 87 8.45 -5.90 15.64
C TYR A 87 7.10 -6.62 15.73
N VAL A 88 7.04 -7.74 16.45
CA VAL A 88 5.85 -8.58 16.59
C VAL A 88 4.61 -7.78 16.99
N GLN A 89 4.73 -6.92 18.00
CA GLN A 89 3.58 -6.17 18.55
C GLN A 89 3.07 -5.08 17.61
N THR A 90 3.90 -4.62 16.66
CA THR A 90 3.57 -3.56 15.72
C THR A 90 2.90 -4.12 14.47
N PHE A 91 3.42 -5.22 13.91
CA PHE A 91 2.98 -5.74 12.61
C PHE A 91 2.06 -6.95 12.69
N ALA A 92 2.03 -7.69 13.79
CA ALA A 92 1.07 -8.80 13.93
C ALA A 92 -0.30 -8.31 14.42
N ARG A 93 -0.88 -7.40 13.64
CA ARG A 93 -2.16 -6.74 13.94
C ARG A 93 -3.10 -6.78 12.75
N ALA A 94 -4.40 -6.88 13.03
CA ALA A 94 -5.43 -6.76 12.01
C ALA A 94 -5.29 -5.42 11.26
N GLY A 95 -5.46 -5.47 9.94
CA GLY A 95 -5.20 -4.36 9.03
C GLY A 95 -3.77 -4.30 8.50
N THR A 96 -2.85 -5.13 8.99
CA THR A 96 -1.50 -5.25 8.40
C THR A 96 -1.61 -5.94 7.06
N ARG A 97 -0.88 -5.41 6.07
CA ARG A 97 -0.85 -5.92 4.70
C ARG A 97 0.56 -6.31 4.31
N PHE A 98 0.70 -7.43 3.65
CA PHE A 98 1.96 -7.95 3.13
C PHE A 98 1.84 -8.06 1.62
N SER A 99 2.84 -7.60 0.86
CA SER A 99 2.91 -7.87 -0.59
C SER A 99 4.34 -8.12 -1.01
N VAL A 100 4.52 -8.98 -2.01
CA VAL A 100 5.84 -9.19 -2.61
C VAL A 100 6.19 -8.00 -3.48
N ILE A 101 7.40 -7.47 -3.32
CA ILE A 101 7.95 -6.46 -4.22
C ILE A 101 8.78 -7.17 -5.28
N THR A 102 8.38 -6.99 -6.53
CA THR A 102 9.04 -7.52 -7.73
C THR A 102 9.54 -6.37 -8.59
N PRO A 103 10.57 -6.58 -9.43
CA PRO A 103 11.10 -5.53 -10.28
C PRO A 103 10.05 -5.12 -11.30
N GLN A 104 9.87 -3.81 -11.49
CA GLN A 104 8.96 -3.26 -12.49
C GLN A 104 9.79 -2.58 -13.58
N ILE A 105 9.69 -3.09 -14.80
CA ILE A 105 10.41 -2.57 -15.97
C ILE A 105 9.38 -2.31 -17.05
N SER A 106 9.26 -1.07 -17.48
CA SER A 106 8.32 -0.65 -18.50
C SER A 106 8.88 0.50 -19.32
N ALA A 107 8.21 0.85 -20.42
CA ALA A 107 8.54 2.05 -21.19
C ALA A 107 8.41 3.35 -20.38
N ALA A 108 7.67 3.31 -19.27
CA ALA A 108 7.49 4.43 -18.35
C ALA A 108 8.66 4.64 -17.39
N GLY A 109 9.54 3.64 -17.23
CA GLY A 109 10.64 3.68 -16.28
C GLY A 109 10.85 2.34 -15.59
N VAL A 110 11.76 2.36 -14.62
CA VAL A 110 12.19 1.19 -13.85
C VAL A 110 12.05 1.47 -12.36
N GLU A 111 11.45 0.53 -11.63
CA GLU A 111 11.29 0.58 -10.17
C GLU A 111 11.71 -0.75 -9.55
N HIS A 112 12.22 -0.70 -8.32
CA HIS A 112 12.62 -1.88 -7.53
C HIS A 112 13.65 -2.80 -8.22
N LEU A 113 14.61 -2.26 -8.95
CA LEU A 113 15.63 -3.08 -9.65
C LEU A 113 16.50 -3.92 -8.71
N ASP A 114 16.66 -3.51 -7.45
CA ASP A 114 17.32 -4.28 -6.40
C ASP A 114 16.65 -5.65 -6.18
N THR A 115 15.34 -5.75 -6.45
CA THR A 115 14.57 -6.98 -6.29
C THR A 115 14.77 -8.01 -7.40
N ILE A 116 15.53 -7.68 -8.46
CA ILE A 116 15.98 -8.67 -9.46
C ILE A 116 16.86 -9.73 -8.79
N LEU A 117 17.76 -9.29 -7.88
CA LEU A 117 18.70 -10.18 -7.21
C LEU A 117 18.14 -10.68 -5.87
N GLN A 118 17.43 -9.82 -5.14
CA GLN A 118 16.90 -10.16 -3.83
C GLN A 118 15.48 -9.61 -3.65
N PRO A 119 14.44 -10.39 -4.07
CA PRO A 119 13.06 -10.00 -3.81
C PRO A 119 12.78 -10.00 -2.31
N TYR A 120 11.82 -9.19 -1.90
CA TYR A 120 11.41 -9.09 -0.49
C TYR A 120 9.91 -8.85 -0.36
N ILE A 121 9.37 -9.05 0.83
CA ILE A 121 7.98 -8.76 1.16
C ILE A 121 7.93 -7.39 1.83
N ASN A 122 7.20 -6.44 1.25
CA ASN A 122 6.88 -5.19 1.93
C ASN A 122 5.72 -5.40 2.91
N VAL A 123 5.74 -4.65 4.01
CA VAL A 123 4.65 -4.65 4.99
C VAL A 123 4.10 -3.24 5.24
N GLU A 124 2.79 -3.11 5.31
CA GLU A 124 2.09 -1.90 5.79
C GLU A 124 1.43 -2.22 7.14
N PRO A 125 1.75 -1.53 8.24
CA PRO A 125 1.23 -1.85 9.57
C PRO A 125 -0.25 -1.49 9.74
N GLY A 126 -0.99 -2.38 10.40
CA GLY A 126 -2.37 -2.15 10.83
C GLY A 126 -2.50 -1.71 12.29
N ARG A 127 -3.65 -1.12 12.65
CA ARG A 127 -3.94 -0.64 14.02
C ARG A 127 -4.94 -1.53 14.78
N GLY A 128 -5.33 -2.66 14.23
CA GLY A 128 -6.34 -3.54 14.83
C GLY A 128 -5.82 -4.41 15.98
N ALA A 129 -6.68 -5.34 16.41
CA ALA A 129 -6.36 -6.36 17.40
C ALA A 129 -5.22 -7.28 16.92
N ALA A 130 -4.57 -7.98 17.85
CA ALA A 130 -3.51 -8.93 17.51
C ALA A 130 -4.03 -10.00 16.52
N ARG A 131 -3.24 -10.28 15.49
CA ARG A 131 -3.56 -11.27 14.44
C ARG A 131 -2.28 -11.96 13.98
N ARG A 132 -2.36 -13.26 13.70
CA ARG A 132 -1.21 -14.08 13.24
C ARG A 132 -1.38 -14.63 11.83
N ASP A 133 -2.59 -14.59 11.29
CA ASP A 133 -2.92 -15.12 9.98
C ASP A 133 -3.29 -13.98 9.04
N PHE A 134 -2.62 -13.92 7.88
CA PHE A 134 -2.74 -12.84 6.91
C PHE A 134 -2.81 -13.40 5.50
N GLU A 135 -3.46 -12.67 4.60
CA GLU A 135 -3.43 -12.97 3.17
C GLU A 135 -2.38 -12.08 2.50
N LEU A 136 -1.57 -12.68 1.63
CA LEU A 136 -0.60 -11.99 0.82
C LEU A 136 -1.30 -11.22 -0.31
N GLN A 137 -1.12 -9.91 -0.33
CA GLN A 137 -1.74 -8.99 -1.28
C GLN A 137 -0.85 -8.82 -2.52
N GLU A 138 -1.46 -8.43 -3.63
CA GLU A 138 -0.72 -8.11 -4.87
C GLU A 138 0.07 -6.81 -4.75
N ALA A 139 -0.49 -5.81 -4.06
CA ALA A 139 0.12 -4.49 -3.89
C ALA A 139 -0.09 -3.95 -2.47
N THR A 140 0.92 -3.22 -1.99
CA THR A 140 0.84 -2.41 -0.77
C THR A 140 1.44 -1.03 -1.04
N ILE A 141 1.12 -0.08 -0.16
CA ILE A 141 1.77 1.23 -0.21
C ILE A 141 3.16 1.10 0.43
N THR A 142 4.20 1.33 -0.36
CA THR A 142 5.59 1.27 0.11
C THR A 142 5.96 2.45 1.00
N ASP A 143 5.19 3.54 0.94
CA ASP A 143 5.51 4.82 1.55
C ASP A 143 4.68 5.14 2.81
N SER A 144 5.36 5.29 3.94
CA SER A 144 4.72 5.65 5.22
C SER A 144 4.27 7.11 5.33
N ARG A 145 4.66 8.01 4.39
CA ARG A 145 4.27 9.44 4.37
C ARG A 145 2.76 9.67 4.47
N TYR A 146 1.97 8.67 4.07
CA TYR A 146 0.52 8.73 4.11
C TYR A 146 -0.09 8.02 5.32
N LEU A 147 0.65 7.18 6.07
CA LEU A 147 0.07 6.26 7.07
C LEU A 147 -0.75 6.96 8.18
N ASP A 148 -0.32 8.14 8.61
CA ASP A 148 -1.03 8.99 9.60
C ASP A 148 -1.98 10.01 8.97
N GLY A 149 -2.30 9.82 7.69
CA GLY A 149 -3.11 10.71 6.89
C GLY A 149 -4.61 10.56 7.13
N LEU A 150 -5.37 11.52 6.59
CA LEU A 150 -6.83 11.48 6.56
C LEU A 150 -7.28 10.40 5.56
N SER A 151 -7.97 9.38 6.05
CA SER A 151 -8.58 8.33 5.23
C SER A 151 -9.99 8.74 4.82
N ILE A 152 -10.27 8.80 3.52
CA ILE A 152 -11.61 9.11 2.96
C ILE A 152 -11.97 8.08 1.89
N VAL A 153 -13.25 8.04 1.51
CA VAL A 153 -13.75 7.17 0.44
C VAL A 153 -14.29 8.03 -0.69
N VAL A 154 -13.88 7.73 -1.92
CA VAL A 154 -14.45 8.31 -3.13
C VAL A 154 -15.19 7.20 -3.87
N GLU A 155 -16.47 7.42 -4.14
CA GLU A 155 -17.34 6.47 -4.83
C GLU A 155 -17.36 6.78 -6.32
N ALA A 156 -17.15 5.75 -7.13
CA ALA A 156 -17.18 5.84 -8.58
C ALA A 156 -18.07 4.72 -9.17
N PRO A 157 -18.69 4.94 -10.34
CA PRO A 157 -19.44 3.88 -11.02
C PRO A 157 -18.53 2.72 -11.48
N GLU A 158 -17.27 3.01 -11.78
CA GLU A 158 -16.26 2.02 -12.20
C GLU A 158 -14.86 2.42 -11.70
N ALA A 159 -13.93 1.45 -11.67
CA ALA A 159 -12.56 1.68 -11.23
C ALA A 159 -11.69 2.38 -12.30
N GLY A 160 -11.98 2.14 -13.58
CA GLY A 160 -11.20 2.69 -14.70
C GLY A 160 -9.72 2.31 -14.61
N SER A 161 -8.83 3.30 -14.75
CA SER A 161 -7.37 3.14 -14.67
C SER A 161 -6.79 3.24 -13.26
N LEU A 162 -7.64 3.38 -12.23
CA LEU A 162 -7.19 3.56 -10.86
C LEU A 162 -6.62 2.25 -10.30
N ASN A 163 -5.49 2.37 -9.62
CA ASN A 163 -4.80 1.27 -8.93
C ASN A 163 -4.35 1.72 -7.54
N ILE A 164 -4.06 0.76 -6.64
CA ILE A 164 -3.37 1.06 -5.39
C ILE A 164 -2.04 1.75 -5.72
N GLY A 165 -1.76 2.88 -5.04
CA GLY A 165 -0.60 3.73 -5.33
C GLY A 165 -0.88 4.90 -6.29
N THR A 166 -2.04 4.94 -6.95
CA THR A 166 -2.43 6.08 -7.83
C THR A 166 -2.41 7.39 -7.03
N PRO A 167 -1.78 8.46 -7.54
CA PRO A 167 -1.63 9.70 -6.79
C PRO A 167 -2.94 10.48 -6.66
N VAL A 168 -3.13 11.12 -5.51
CA VAL A 168 -4.19 12.11 -5.27
C VAL A 168 -3.57 13.51 -5.33
N LEU A 169 -4.11 14.35 -6.19
CA LEU A 169 -3.54 15.63 -6.58
C LEU A 169 -4.38 16.80 -6.06
N PHE A 170 -3.71 17.82 -5.53
CA PHE A 170 -4.29 19.14 -5.31
C PHE A 170 -3.51 20.16 -6.11
N ARG A 171 -4.15 20.79 -7.10
CA ARG A 171 -3.50 21.73 -8.04
C ARG A 171 -2.23 21.15 -8.71
N GLY A 172 -2.26 19.86 -9.03
CA GLY A 172 -1.13 19.15 -9.66
C GLY A 172 -0.03 18.66 -8.70
N ILE A 173 -0.10 18.99 -7.41
CA ILE A 173 0.85 18.49 -6.39
C ILE A 173 0.28 17.22 -5.76
N GLU A 174 1.09 16.17 -5.64
CA GLU A 174 0.72 14.96 -4.93
C GLU A 174 0.56 15.24 -3.43
N VAL A 175 -0.64 14.98 -2.92
CA VAL A 175 -1.00 15.19 -1.52
C VAL A 175 -1.50 13.91 -0.82
N GLY A 176 -1.74 12.85 -1.59
CA GLY A 176 -2.23 11.57 -1.09
C GLY A 176 -2.10 10.47 -2.13
N THR A 177 -2.63 9.29 -1.81
CA THR A 177 -2.63 8.13 -2.71
C THR A 177 -3.88 7.26 -2.51
N VAL A 178 -4.23 6.48 -3.54
CA VAL A 178 -5.22 5.39 -3.45
C VAL A 178 -4.62 4.24 -2.65
N THR A 179 -5.27 3.86 -1.55
CA THR A 179 -4.81 2.80 -0.64
C THR A 179 -5.63 1.52 -0.71
N GLY A 180 -6.76 1.54 -1.42
CA GLY A 180 -7.60 0.37 -1.60
C GLY A 180 -8.77 0.65 -2.51
N MET A 181 -9.32 -0.42 -3.08
CA MET A 181 -10.53 -0.39 -3.88
C MET A 181 -11.35 -1.61 -3.52
N SER A 182 -12.66 -1.44 -3.39
CA SER A 182 -13.60 -2.53 -3.15
C SER A 182 -14.92 -2.23 -3.82
N LEU A 183 -15.77 -3.23 -4.02
CA LEU A 183 -17.16 -2.99 -4.37
C LEU A 183 -17.94 -2.52 -3.13
N GLY A 184 -18.92 -1.64 -3.34
CA GLY A 184 -19.90 -1.28 -2.33
C GLY A 184 -20.72 -2.50 -1.89
N SER A 185 -21.42 -2.40 -0.76
CA SER A 185 -22.22 -3.52 -0.23
C SER A 185 -23.34 -3.97 -1.15
N LEU A 186 -23.79 -3.09 -2.06
CA LEU A 186 -24.81 -3.38 -3.07
C LEU A 186 -24.20 -3.67 -4.46
N SER A 187 -22.87 -3.66 -4.58
CA SER A 187 -22.12 -3.90 -5.82
C SER A 187 -22.47 -2.97 -7.00
N ASP A 188 -23.09 -1.83 -6.73
CA ASP A 188 -23.48 -0.81 -7.71
C ASP A 188 -22.38 0.22 -7.97
N ARG A 189 -21.36 0.25 -7.11
CA ARG A 189 -20.31 1.26 -7.06
C ARG A 189 -18.98 0.70 -6.61
N VAL A 190 -17.90 1.30 -7.07
CA VAL A 190 -16.55 1.10 -6.57
C VAL A 190 -16.24 2.10 -5.47
N MET A 191 -15.81 1.60 -4.31
CA MET A 191 -15.39 2.34 -3.14
C MET A 191 -13.87 2.49 -3.17
N ILE A 192 -13.38 3.69 -3.52
CA ILE A 192 -11.95 3.98 -3.64
C ILE A 192 -11.48 4.62 -2.33
N THR A 193 -10.66 3.91 -1.57
CA THR A 193 -10.11 4.42 -0.30
C THR A 193 -8.87 5.27 -0.56
N LEU A 194 -8.94 6.55 -0.25
CA LEU A 194 -7.83 7.50 -0.37
C LEU A 194 -7.22 7.79 0.99
N ARG A 195 -5.91 8.03 1.01
CA ARG A 195 -5.22 8.54 2.19
C ARG A 195 -4.46 9.82 1.86
N ILE A 196 -4.88 10.93 2.48
CA ILE A 196 -4.31 12.27 2.29
C ILE A 196 -3.29 12.54 3.39
N SER A 197 -2.08 12.97 3.03
CA SER A 197 -1.01 13.21 4.00
C SER A 197 -1.44 14.18 5.11
N LYS A 198 -0.96 13.93 6.33
CA LYS A 198 -1.22 14.76 7.52
C LYS A 198 -0.92 16.24 7.28
N ARG A 199 0.11 16.55 6.48
CA ARG A 199 0.48 17.94 6.14
C ARG A 199 -0.56 18.66 5.27
N TYR A 200 -1.45 17.92 4.59
CA TYR A 200 -2.41 18.44 3.61
C TYR A 200 -3.88 18.15 3.95
N GLN A 201 -4.16 17.41 5.03
CA GLN A 201 -5.53 17.05 5.42
C GLN A 201 -6.49 18.24 5.58
N TYR A 202 -5.98 19.44 5.90
CA TYR A 202 -6.77 20.67 6.02
C TYR A 202 -7.37 21.17 4.68
N LEU A 203 -6.87 20.66 3.55
CA LEU A 203 -7.35 21.01 2.22
C LEU A 203 -8.69 20.34 1.90
N VAL A 204 -8.96 19.17 2.48
CA VAL A 204 -10.19 18.41 2.22
C VAL A 204 -11.32 18.95 3.09
N ARG A 205 -12.35 19.48 2.44
CA ARG A 205 -13.55 20.02 3.07
C ARG A 205 -14.75 19.16 2.73
N ASN A 206 -15.82 19.28 3.50
CA ASN A 206 -17.04 18.50 3.29
C ASN A 206 -17.69 18.73 1.92
N ASN A 207 -17.40 19.86 1.26
CA ASN A 207 -17.86 20.20 -0.08
C ASN A 207 -16.76 20.09 -1.15
N SER A 208 -15.61 19.48 -0.85
CA SER A 208 -14.58 19.23 -1.87
C SER A 208 -15.15 18.29 -2.94
N VAL A 209 -14.81 18.57 -4.19
CA VAL A 209 -15.20 17.78 -5.35
C VAL A 209 -13.97 17.07 -5.92
N PHE A 210 -14.14 15.80 -6.27
CA PHE A 210 -13.09 14.93 -6.78
C PHE A 210 -13.41 14.54 -8.22
N TRP A 211 -12.40 14.44 -9.08
CA TRP A 211 -12.54 13.97 -10.46
C TRP A 211 -11.32 13.18 -10.89
N LEU A 212 -11.47 12.39 -11.95
CA LEU A 212 -10.35 11.68 -12.55
C LEU A 212 -9.49 12.68 -13.35
N ALA A 213 -8.24 12.84 -12.95
CA ALA A 213 -7.25 13.60 -13.69
C ALA A 213 -6.55 12.66 -14.68
N SER A 214 -7.05 12.60 -15.91
CA SER A 214 -6.38 11.91 -17.01
C SER A 214 -5.31 12.81 -17.66
N GLY A 215 -4.22 12.21 -18.14
CA GLY A 215 -3.12 12.94 -18.78
C GLY A 215 -3.46 13.61 -20.13
N TYR A 216 -4.64 13.35 -20.68
CA TYR A 216 -5.15 13.97 -21.91
C TYR A 216 -6.62 14.33 -21.78
N SER A 217 -6.94 15.57 -22.17
CA SER A 217 -8.29 16.00 -22.56
C SER A 217 -8.17 16.66 -23.93
N LEU A 218 -9.00 16.21 -24.89
CA LEU A 218 -9.07 16.78 -26.22
C LEU A 218 -10.38 17.56 -26.32
N ASP A 219 -10.28 18.88 -26.32
CA ASP A 219 -11.43 19.77 -26.51
C ASP A 219 -11.55 20.07 -28.02
N PHE A 220 -12.58 19.53 -28.69
CA PHE A 220 -12.89 19.82 -30.10
C PHE A 220 -14.08 20.78 -30.20
N GLY A 221 -13.87 21.95 -30.81
CA GLY A 221 -14.91 22.94 -31.11
C GLY A 221 -15.11 23.15 -32.61
N LEU A 222 -16.27 23.72 -33.00
CA LEU A 222 -16.63 23.99 -34.40
C LEU A 222 -15.65 24.95 -35.12
N THR A 223 -14.87 25.72 -34.37
CA THR A 223 -13.91 26.72 -34.89
C THR A 223 -12.44 26.31 -34.72
N GLY A 224 -12.16 25.10 -34.22
CA GLY A 224 -10.79 24.60 -33.98
C GLY A 224 -10.69 23.70 -32.75
N GLY A 225 -9.61 22.91 -32.67
CA GLY A 225 -9.31 22.02 -31.54
C GLY A 225 -8.15 22.54 -30.69
N VAL A 226 -8.27 22.44 -29.37
CA VAL A 226 -7.20 22.78 -28.42
C VAL A 226 -6.71 21.50 -27.77
N VAL A 227 -5.42 21.18 -27.93
CA VAL A 227 -4.79 20.01 -27.28
C VAL A 227 -4.06 20.49 -26.04
N LYS A 228 -4.52 20.06 -24.86
CA LYS A 228 -3.80 20.24 -23.60
C LYS A 228 -3.05 18.95 -23.29
N THR A 229 -1.72 18.99 -23.39
CA THR A 229 -0.87 17.85 -23.01
C THR A 229 -0.43 17.99 -21.55
N GLY A 230 -0.78 17.01 -20.71
CA GLY A 230 -0.21 16.89 -19.38
C GLY A 230 1.27 16.45 -19.42
N THR A 231 1.91 16.38 -18.25
CA THR A 231 3.26 15.78 -18.16
C THR A 231 3.18 14.25 -18.33
N PHE A 232 4.24 13.62 -18.86
CA PHE A 232 4.25 12.16 -19.11
C PHE A 232 3.98 11.30 -17.85
N ASN A 233 4.36 11.78 -16.65
CA ASN A 233 4.03 11.09 -15.40
C ASN A 233 2.51 11.06 -15.10
N GLN A 234 1.77 12.10 -15.48
CA GLN A 234 0.30 12.13 -15.37
C GLN A 234 -0.37 11.22 -16.41
N PHE A 235 0.30 10.97 -17.54
CA PHE A 235 -0.15 10.01 -18.55
C PHE A 235 -0.06 8.56 -18.05
N ILE A 236 1.03 8.18 -17.36
CA ILE A 236 1.29 6.77 -16.99
C ILE A 236 0.46 6.28 -15.80
N ARG A 237 0.33 7.10 -14.75
CA ARG A 237 -0.30 6.66 -13.49
C ARG A 237 -1.76 7.09 -13.36
N GLY A 238 -2.24 8.00 -14.21
CA GLY A 238 -3.46 8.75 -13.94
C GLY A 238 -3.41 9.44 -12.57
N GLY A 239 -4.53 9.98 -12.12
CA GLY A 239 -4.63 10.52 -10.77
C GLY A 239 -6.06 10.88 -10.41
N ILE A 240 -6.31 11.06 -9.12
CA ILE A 240 -7.55 11.68 -8.65
C ILE A 240 -7.21 13.12 -8.25
N ALA A 241 -7.83 14.11 -8.88
CA ALA A 241 -7.68 15.49 -8.47
C ALA A 241 -8.87 15.93 -7.63
N PHE A 242 -8.65 16.94 -6.78
CA PHE A 242 -9.75 17.60 -6.09
C PHE A 242 -9.54 19.10 -5.94
N ALA A 243 -10.66 19.80 -5.75
CA ALA A 243 -10.73 21.20 -5.43
C ALA A 243 -11.89 21.47 -4.47
N THR A 244 -11.85 22.63 -3.83
CA THR A 244 -12.92 23.07 -2.92
C THR A 244 -13.59 24.30 -3.56
N PRO A 245 -14.88 24.23 -3.89
CA PRO A 245 -15.64 25.37 -4.41
C PRO A 245 -15.58 26.57 -3.46
N PRO A 246 -15.64 27.80 -3.98
CA PRO A 246 -15.67 28.99 -3.15
C PRO A 246 -16.97 29.02 -2.35
N GLY A 247 -16.88 29.46 -1.09
CA GLY A 247 -18.04 29.54 -0.21
C GLY A 247 -17.71 30.29 1.07
N THR A 248 -18.65 31.14 1.50
CA THR A 248 -18.61 31.86 2.77
C THR A 248 -19.89 31.56 3.55
N PRO A 249 -19.82 30.86 4.70
CA PRO A 249 -18.62 30.40 5.39
C PRO A 249 -17.92 29.21 4.71
N LEU A 250 -16.63 29.02 5.02
CA LEU A 250 -15.87 27.85 4.57
C LEU A 250 -16.42 26.58 5.21
N ALA A 251 -16.63 25.52 4.41
CA ALA A 251 -17.10 24.26 4.93
C ALA A 251 -16.12 23.61 5.93
N PRO A 252 -16.61 22.82 6.90
CA PRO A 252 -15.76 22.11 7.84
C PRO A 252 -14.78 21.15 7.15
N LYS A 253 -13.66 20.84 7.84
CA LYS A 253 -12.72 19.80 7.42
C LYS A 253 -13.43 18.44 7.38
N ALA A 254 -13.12 17.65 6.37
CA ALA A 254 -13.63 16.28 6.27
C ALA A 254 -13.09 15.42 7.41
N GLN A 255 -13.93 14.51 7.90
CA GLN A 255 -13.55 13.54 8.93
C GLN A 255 -13.10 12.22 8.29
N ALA A 256 -12.40 11.39 9.06
CA ALA A 256 -12.02 10.05 8.60
C ALA A 256 -13.27 9.23 8.24
N GLY A 257 -13.19 8.50 7.13
CA GLY A 257 -14.32 7.75 6.59
C GLY A 257 -15.39 8.60 5.91
N LYS A 258 -15.14 9.88 5.61
CA LYS A 258 -16.07 10.69 4.80
C LYS A 258 -16.14 10.12 3.37
N HIS A 259 -17.37 9.95 2.89
CA HIS A 259 -17.67 9.57 1.51
C HIS A 259 -17.85 10.80 0.61
N PHE A 260 -17.29 10.72 -0.59
CA PHE A 260 -17.42 11.68 -1.68
C PHE A 260 -17.81 10.96 -2.97
N LEU A 261 -18.34 11.69 -3.94
CA LEU A 261 -18.58 11.19 -5.29
C LEU A 261 -17.43 11.60 -6.20
N LEU A 262 -16.99 10.68 -7.05
CA LEU A 262 -16.16 11.01 -8.20
C LEU A 262 -17.04 11.66 -9.26
N GLN A 263 -16.74 12.92 -9.60
CA GLN A 263 -17.38 13.61 -10.70
C GLN A 263 -16.92 13.03 -12.02
N GLU A 264 -17.87 12.87 -12.95
CA GLU A 264 -17.62 12.34 -14.30
C GLU A 264 -16.68 13.25 -15.11
N SER A 265 -16.67 14.55 -14.80
CA SER A 265 -15.85 15.54 -15.49
C SER A 265 -15.18 16.53 -14.55
N GLU A 266 -14.05 17.06 -14.98
CA GLU A 266 -13.35 18.17 -14.35
C GLU A 266 -14.26 19.41 -14.31
N PRO A 267 -14.52 20.02 -13.14
CA PRO A 267 -15.35 21.23 -13.07
C PRO A 267 -14.72 22.38 -13.84
N LYS A 268 -15.37 22.94 -14.86
CA LYS A 268 -14.75 23.88 -15.82
C LYS A 268 -14.08 25.09 -15.14
N GLU A 269 -14.67 25.61 -14.07
CA GLU A 269 -14.26 26.83 -13.39
C GLU A 269 -13.29 26.60 -12.21
N TRP A 270 -12.85 25.35 -11.94
CA TRP A 270 -12.09 25.02 -10.72
C TRP A 270 -10.79 25.83 -10.58
N ARG A 271 -10.18 26.20 -11.71
CA ARG A 271 -8.93 27.00 -11.76
C ARG A 271 -9.14 28.42 -11.25
N GLU A 272 -10.35 28.96 -11.40
CA GLU A 272 -10.71 30.33 -11.04
C GLU A 272 -11.18 30.45 -9.58
N TRP A 273 -11.61 29.36 -8.96
CA TRP A 273 -12.19 29.36 -7.62
C TRP A 273 -11.33 30.01 -6.54
N GLY A 274 -10.01 29.83 -6.60
CA GLY A 274 -9.08 30.55 -5.70
C GLY A 274 -9.34 30.35 -4.19
N THR A 275 -10.13 29.35 -3.78
CA THR A 275 -10.65 29.22 -2.41
C THR A 275 -9.54 29.22 -1.36
N ALA A 276 -9.63 30.14 -0.40
CA ALA A 276 -8.69 30.23 0.71
C ALA A 276 -8.92 29.10 1.72
N LEU A 277 -7.91 28.25 1.92
CA LEU A 277 -7.95 27.09 2.82
C LEU A 277 -6.87 27.23 3.91
N PRO A 278 -7.14 27.95 5.01
CA PRO A 278 -6.18 28.07 6.11
C PRO A 278 -6.01 26.75 6.88
N ARG A 279 -4.84 26.60 7.51
CA ARG A 279 -4.47 25.43 8.32
C ARG A 279 -5.24 25.38 9.64
#